data_AF-A0A9E0IQN1-F1
#
_entry.id   AF-A0A9E0IQN1-F1
#
_cell.length_a   1.000
_cell.length_b   1.000
_cell.length_c   1.000
_cell.angle_alpha   90.00
_cell.angle_beta   90.00
_cell.angle_gamma   90.00
#
_symmetry.space_group_name_H-M   'P 1'
#
loop_
_entity.id
_entity.type
_entity.pdbx_description
1 polymer ?
#
loop_
_entity_poly.entity_id
_entity_poly.type
_entity_poly.pdbx_seq_one_letter_code
_entity_poly.pdbx_strand_id
1 'polypeptide(L)'
;MGHLDEARFGGVVRGCAACGAAALELRTIIDRQVGVMFGDAVDDGRWAHDGEKFIDGVYAATCTACAAVAFASADCPRCHRVDGLAAALGGSAGLAVPKRCPGCGEGELTAVGFAPGRVVTGGGKREPTPLAALGEPGFHVAALLCDQCDWTAVADGCPLCAGPGPLRPRP
;
A
#
# COMPACT_ATOMS: atom_id res chain seq x y z
N MET A 1 13.40 -6.42 -6.03
CA MET A 1 14.11 -5.67 -4.98
C MET A 1 13.66 -4.23 -5.02
N GLY A 2 12.96 -3.80 -3.96
CA GLY A 2 12.62 -2.42 -3.64
C GLY A 2 13.83 -1.48 -3.57
N HIS A 3 13.60 -0.18 -3.41
CA HIS A 3 14.67 0.77 -3.04
C HIS A 3 15.27 0.49 -1.65
N LEU A 4 14.58 -0.36 -0.88
CA LEU A 4 14.96 -0.85 0.42
C LEU A 4 14.87 -2.38 0.39
N ASP A 5 16.02 -3.07 0.37
CA ASP A 5 16.05 -4.51 0.61
C ASP A 5 16.02 -4.81 2.12
N GLU A 6 15.90 -6.08 2.50
CA GLU A 6 15.83 -6.50 3.90
C GLU A 6 17.07 -6.08 4.69
N ALA A 7 18.27 -6.18 4.11
CA ALA A 7 19.52 -5.83 4.77
C ALA A 7 19.59 -4.32 5.07
N ARG A 8 19.22 -3.49 4.09
CA ARG A 8 19.17 -2.03 4.22
C ARG A 8 18.06 -1.60 5.17
N PHE A 9 16.88 -2.23 5.09
CA PHE A 9 15.79 -2.01 6.05
C PHE A 9 16.25 -2.32 7.47
N GLY A 10 16.88 -3.48 7.68
CA GLY A 10 17.48 -3.87 8.95
C GLY A 10 18.52 -2.89 9.47
N GLY A 11 19.26 -2.22 8.58
CA GLY A 11 20.15 -1.12 8.93
C GLY A 11 19.40 0.13 9.39
N VAL A 12 18.36 0.52 8.64
CA VAL A 12 17.50 1.68 8.96
C VAL A 12 16.83 1.50 10.32
N VAL A 13 16.20 0.35 10.59
CA VAL A 13 15.40 0.15 11.80
C VAL A 13 16.19 -0.22 13.06
N ARG A 14 17.53 -0.35 12.96
CA ARG A 14 18.40 -0.57 14.14
C ARG A 14 18.42 0.61 15.10
N GLY A 15 18.16 1.82 14.61
CA GLY A 15 18.12 3.04 15.41
C GLY A 15 18.51 4.26 14.61
N CYS A 16 18.17 5.43 15.12
CA CYS A 16 18.51 6.70 14.48
C CYS A 16 20.02 6.96 14.59
N ALA A 17 20.69 7.10 13.44
CA ALA A 17 22.12 7.44 13.39
C ALA A 17 22.45 8.83 13.95
N ALA A 18 21.47 9.74 14.03
CA ALA A 18 21.68 11.10 14.52
C ALA A 18 21.58 11.24 16.05
N CYS A 19 20.62 10.56 16.69
CA CYS A 19 20.37 10.72 18.13
C CYS A 19 20.35 9.41 18.93
N GLY A 20 20.55 8.26 18.29
CA GLY A 20 20.54 6.94 18.93
C GLY A 20 19.16 6.43 19.37
N ALA A 21 18.07 7.17 19.14
CA ALA A 21 16.73 6.71 19.47
C ALA A 21 16.32 5.48 18.64
N ALA A 22 15.65 4.52 19.27
CA ALA A 22 15.22 3.27 18.63
C ALA A 22 13.96 3.42 17.76
N ALA A 23 13.14 4.44 18.01
CA ALA A 23 11.85 4.60 17.36
C ALA A 23 11.93 5.43 16.08
N LEU A 24 11.44 4.83 14.99
CA LEU A 24 11.27 5.45 13.68
C LEU A 24 9.82 5.34 13.23
N GLU A 25 9.29 6.39 12.65
CA GLU A 25 8.07 6.34 11.87
C GLU A 25 8.39 5.88 10.46
N LEU A 26 7.76 4.80 10.02
CA LEU A 26 7.80 4.30 8.66
C LEU A 26 6.54 4.72 7.93
N ARG A 27 6.71 5.19 6.70
CA ARG A 27 5.63 5.40 5.73
C ARG A 27 5.77 4.37 4.63
N THR A 28 4.68 3.67 4.34
CA THR A 28 4.66 2.52 3.44
C THR A 28 3.39 2.49 2.61
N ILE A 29 3.36 1.69 1.56
CA ILE A 29 2.15 1.27 0.87
C ILE A 29 1.79 -0.15 1.31
N ILE A 30 0.59 -0.28 1.89
CA ILE A 30 0.05 -1.54 2.39
C ILE A 30 -1.05 -2.07 1.48
N ASP A 31 -1.17 -3.40 1.45
CA ASP A 31 -2.20 -4.11 0.69
C ASP A 31 -3.45 -4.28 1.55
N ARG A 32 -4.61 -4.04 0.94
CA ARG A 32 -5.91 -4.06 1.60
C ARG A 32 -6.85 -4.96 0.83
N GLN A 33 -7.61 -5.76 1.55
CA GLN A 33 -8.79 -6.45 1.04
C GLN A 33 -10.01 -5.88 1.77
N VAL A 34 -10.95 -5.32 1.01
CA VAL A 34 -12.13 -4.59 1.50
C VAL A 34 -13.38 -5.24 0.92
N GLY A 35 -14.36 -5.55 1.77
CA GLY A 35 -15.69 -5.95 1.33
C GLY A 35 -16.46 -4.77 0.73
N VAL A 36 -17.13 -4.99 -0.39
CA VAL A 36 -17.89 -3.96 -1.11
C VAL A 36 -19.32 -4.42 -1.32
N MET A 37 -20.29 -3.55 -1.03
CA MET A 37 -21.69 -3.75 -1.34
C MET A 37 -22.24 -2.53 -2.08
N PHE A 38 -22.82 -2.75 -3.24
CA PHE A 38 -23.38 -1.71 -4.11
C PHE A 38 -22.40 -0.58 -4.48
N GLY A 39 -21.11 -0.88 -4.48
CA GLY A 39 -20.03 0.07 -4.81
C GLY A 39 -19.39 0.75 -3.60
N ASP A 40 -19.95 0.56 -2.40
CA ASP A 40 -19.48 1.16 -1.15
C ASP A 40 -18.78 0.12 -0.27
N ALA A 41 -17.80 0.55 0.52
CA ALA A 41 -17.15 -0.31 1.50
C ALA A 41 -18.12 -0.72 2.62
N VAL A 42 -18.09 -2.00 3.01
CA VAL A 42 -18.88 -2.52 4.15
C VAL A 42 -18.02 -2.90 5.36
N ASP A 43 -16.70 -2.86 5.21
CA ASP A 43 -15.74 -3.05 6.27
C ASP A 43 -14.55 -2.09 6.12
N ASP A 44 -13.76 -1.95 7.18
CA ASP A 44 -12.56 -1.11 7.13
C ASP A 44 -11.48 -1.70 6.21
N GLY A 45 -11.55 -3.00 5.93
CA GLY A 45 -10.55 -3.77 5.21
C GLY A 45 -9.58 -4.50 6.13
N ARG A 46 -9.13 -5.67 5.67
CA ARG A 46 -8.06 -6.46 6.29
C ARG A 46 -6.77 -6.34 5.48
N TRP A 47 -5.64 -6.58 6.10
CA TRP A 47 -4.41 -6.74 5.33
C TRP A 47 -4.39 -8.07 4.60
N ALA A 48 -3.84 -8.03 3.41
CA ALA A 48 -3.80 -9.18 2.51
C ALA A 48 -2.46 -9.94 2.52
N HIS A 49 -1.39 -9.45 3.18
CA HIS A 49 -0.01 -9.92 2.96
C HIS A 49 0.84 -10.14 4.24
N ASP A 50 1.91 -10.94 4.12
CA ASP A 50 2.91 -11.20 5.18
C ASP A 50 3.96 -10.08 5.29
N GLY A 51 4.75 -10.11 6.37
CA GLY A 51 5.72 -9.07 6.74
C GLY A 51 6.86 -8.79 5.76
N GLU A 52 7.24 -9.71 4.86
CA GLU A 52 8.29 -9.46 3.86
C GLU A 52 7.83 -8.43 2.81
N LYS A 53 6.54 -8.48 2.46
CA LYS A 53 5.92 -7.54 1.52
C LYS A 53 5.79 -6.13 2.09
N PHE A 54 5.87 -5.96 3.42
CA PHE A 54 5.86 -4.65 4.06
C PHE A 54 7.09 -3.82 3.68
N ILE A 55 8.28 -4.43 3.60
CA ILE A 55 9.55 -3.74 3.36
C ILE A 55 9.57 -3.08 1.98
N ASP A 56 9.12 -3.80 0.95
CA ASP A 56 9.06 -3.31 -0.44
C ASP A 56 8.12 -2.08 -0.58
N GLY A 57 7.13 -1.92 0.31
CA GLY A 57 6.23 -0.78 0.31
C GLY A 57 6.80 0.48 0.97
N VAL A 58 7.88 0.38 1.75
CA VAL A 58 8.43 1.50 2.53
C VAL A 58 9.04 2.54 1.60
N TYR A 59 8.59 3.79 1.74
CA TYR A 59 9.09 4.93 0.96
C TYR A 59 9.68 6.05 1.83
N ALA A 60 9.43 6.04 3.14
CA ALA A 60 10.11 6.94 4.06
C ALA A 60 10.28 6.32 5.46
N ALA A 61 11.36 6.71 6.14
CA ALA A 61 11.62 6.41 7.54
C ALA A 61 12.20 7.66 8.23
N THR A 62 11.54 8.10 9.30
CA THR A 62 11.92 9.32 10.03
C THR A 62 12.02 9.03 11.52
N CYS A 63 13.06 9.54 12.18
CA CYS A 63 13.20 9.39 13.62
C CYS A 63 12.12 10.18 14.37
N THR A 64 11.42 9.52 15.29
CA THR A 64 10.34 10.17 16.07
C THR A 64 10.87 11.12 17.14
N ALA A 65 12.14 11.01 17.53
CA ALA A 65 12.74 11.84 18.59
C ALA A 65 13.40 13.11 18.04
N CYS A 66 14.16 13.03 16.94
CA CYS A 66 14.92 14.16 16.40
C CYS A 66 14.52 14.57 14.98
N ALA A 67 13.50 13.95 14.39
CA ALA A 67 13.01 14.20 13.03
C ALA A 67 14.04 13.94 11.90
N ALA A 68 15.20 13.35 12.19
CA ALA A 68 16.17 12.97 11.17
C ALA A 68 15.58 11.94 10.20
N VAL A 69 15.77 12.18 8.89
CA VAL A 69 15.35 11.25 7.83
C VAL A 69 16.37 10.12 7.74
N ALA A 70 15.94 8.90 8.05
CA ALA A 70 16.76 7.71 7.91
C ALA A 70 16.66 7.09 6.50
N PHE A 71 15.53 7.30 5.83
CA PHE A 71 15.31 6.88 4.44
C PHE A 71 14.19 7.71 3.79
N ALA A 72 14.33 7.98 2.50
CA ALA A 72 13.27 8.55 1.66
C ALA A 72 13.47 8.13 0.20
N SER A 73 12.37 7.92 -0.52
CA SER A 73 12.34 7.73 -1.98
C SER A 73 11.17 8.51 -2.57
N ALA A 74 11.35 9.11 -3.75
CA ALA A 74 10.28 9.74 -4.52
C ALA A 74 9.66 8.79 -5.57
N ASP A 75 10.22 7.59 -5.72
CA ASP A 75 9.81 6.64 -6.75
C ASP A 75 8.58 5.84 -6.29
N CYS A 76 7.81 5.32 -7.25
CA CYS A 76 6.64 4.49 -6.93
C CYS A 76 7.08 3.22 -6.17
N PRO A 77 6.58 2.96 -4.95
CA PRO A 77 7.02 1.81 -4.15
C PRO A 77 6.68 0.45 -4.79
N ARG A 78 5.73 0.43 -5.73
CA ARG A 78 5.28 -0.82 -6.38
C ARG A 78 6.04 -1.15 -7.66
N CYS A 79 6.33 -0.16 -8.50
CA CYS A 79 6.92 -0.38 -9.83
C CYS A 79 8.27 0.31 -10.04
N HIS A 80 8.70 1.16 -9.11
CA HIS A 80 9.90 2.01 -9.16
C HIS A 80 9.94 2.97 -10.34
N ARG A 81 8.77 3.41 -10.80
CA ARG A 81 8.73 4.56 -11.70
C ARG A 81 9.29 5.77 -10.95
N VAL A 82 10.27 6.42 -11.56
CA VAL A 82 10.87 7.66 -11.08
C VAL A 82 9.76 8.70 -10.82
N ASP A 83 9.83 9.36 -9.68
CA ASP A 83 8.86 10.38 -9.22
C ASP A 83 7.41 9.89 -9.14
N GLY A 84 7.21 8.57 -9.08
CA GLY A 84 5.89 7.95 -9.05
C GLY A 84 5.17 8.02 -7.70
N LEU A 85 5.85 8.41 -6.61
CA LEU A 85 5.26 8.44 -5.28
C LEU A 85 4.16 9.49 -5.14
N ALA A 86 4.32 10.68 -5.71
CA ALA A 86 3.32 11.74 -5.60
C ALA A 86 1.96 11.29 -6.16
N ALA A 87 1.97 10.58 -7.29
CA ALA A 87 0.77 9.98 -7.88
C ALA A 87 0.15 8.89 -6.98
N ALA A 88 1.00 8.08 -6.33
CA ALA A 88 0.57 7.01 -5.42
C ALA A 88 0.02 7.51 -4.07
N LEU A 89 0.31 8.75 -3.68
CA LEU A 89 -0.17 9.31 -2.41
C LEU A 89 -1.38 10.22 -2.57
N GLY A 90 -1.47 10.96 -3.69
CA GLY A 90 -2.53 11.94 -3.91
C GLY A 90 -3.54 11.57 -5.01
N GLY A 91 -3.29 10.51 -5.77
CA GLY A 91 -4.13 10.12 -6.90
C GLY A 91 -5.25 9.15 -6.54
N SER A 92 -6.13 8.94 -7.52
CA SER A 92 -7.11 7.86 -7.58
C SER A 92 -6.86 7.03 -8.85
N ALA A 93 -5.72 6.35 -8.88
CA ALA A 93 -5.39 5.39 -9.94
C ALA A 93 -5.92 3.98 -9.58
N GLY A 94 -6.24 3.18 -10.59
CA GLY A 94 -6.75 1.81 -10.41
C GLY A 94 -8.14 1.61 -11.01
N LEU A 95 -8.78 0.50 -10.64
CA LEU A 95 -10.11 0.14 -11.13
C LEU A 95 -11.19 1.00 -10.47
N ALA A 96 -12.19 1.40 -11.27
CA ALA A 96 -13.44 1.92 -10.72
C ALA A 96 -14.24 0.76 -10.10
N VAL A 97 -14.77 0.95 -8.90
CA VAL A 97 -15.61 -0.04 -8.23
C VAL A 97 -17.04 0.06 -8.77
N PRO A 98 -17.57 -0.97 -9.44
CA PRO A 98 -18.92 -0.91 -9.97
C PRO A 98 -19.94 -1.16 -8.85
N LYS A 99 -21.16 -0.65 -9.02
CA LYS A 99 -22.27 -0.92 -8.09
C LYS A 99 -22.73 -2.38 -8.10
N ARG A 100 -22.47 -3.10 -9.19
CA ARG A 100 -22.86 -4.50 -9.37
C ARG A 100 -21.79 -5.23 -10.16
N CYS A 101 -21.64 -6.53 -9.91
CA CYS A 101 -20.80 -7.40 -10.70
C CYS A 101 -21.22 -7.32 -12.19
N PRO A 102 -20.30 -6.99 -13.12
CA PRO A 102 -20.60 -7.00 -14.55
C PRO A 102 -20.94 -8.39 -15.11
N GLY A 103 -20.51 -9.46 -14.44
CA GLY A 103 -20.76 -10.85 -14.85
C GLY A 103 -22.16 -11.36 -14.49
N CYS A 104 -22.58 -11.21 -13.23
CA CYS A 104 -23.84 -11.78 -12.72
C CYS A 104 -24.85 -10.76 -12.15
N GLY A 105 -24.48 -9.49 -12.02
CA GLY A 105 -25.36 -8.44 -11.48
C GLY A 105 -25.46 -8.37 -9.95
N GLU A 106 -24.71 -9.22 -9.23
CA GLU A 106 -24.67 -9.23 -7.76
C GLU A 106 -24.12 -7.93 -7.18
N GLY A 107 -24.64 -7.55 -6.01
CA GLY A 107 -24.27 -6.31 -5.34
C GLY A 107 -22.96 -6.39 -4.54
N GLU A 108 -22.52 -7.61 -4.22
CA GLU A 108 -21.35 -7.86 -3.37
C GLU A 108 -20.11 -8.16 -4.21
N LEU A 109 -19.00 -7.50 -3.86
CA LEU A 109 -17.68 -7.68 -4.45
C LEU A 109 -16.60 -7.62 -3.36
N THR A 110 -15.47 -8.24 -3.63
CA THR A 110 -14.24 -8.02 -2.88
C THR A 110 -13.34 -7.08 -3.68
N ALA A 111 -12.89 -5.99 -3.06
CA ALA A 111 -11.86 -5.12 -3.61
C ALA A 111 -10.50 -5.44 -2.98
N VAL A 112 -9.49 -5.68 -3.82
CA VAL A 112 -8.09 -5.74 -3.39
C VAL A 112 -7.41 -4.48 -3.90
N GLY A 113 -6.73 -3.77 -3.00
CA GLY A 113 -6.10 -2.50 -3.33
C GLY A 113 -4.89 -2.19 -2.47
N PHE A 114 -4.35 -1.00 -2.68
CA PHE A 114 -3.20 -0.49 -1.97
C PHE A 114 -3.53 0.84 -1.33
N ALA A 115 -3.03 1.09 -0.13
CA ALA A 115 -3.23 2.34 0.59
C ALA A 115 -1.92 2.80 1.26
N PRO A 116 -1.69 4.12 1.42
CA PRO A 116 -0.65 4.61 2.29
C PRO A 116 -0.90 4.14 3.73
N GLY A 117 0.18 3.84 4.42
CA GLY A 117 0.18 3.32 5.79
C GLY A 117 1.29 3.92 6.63
N ARG A 118 1.10 3.88 7.95
CA ARG A 118 2.08 4.35 8.95
C ARG A 118 2.36 3.26 9.97
N VAL A 119 3.64 3.09 10.31
CA VAL A 119 4.10 2.22 11.42
C VAL A 119 5.10 2.98 12.27
N VAL A 120 5.11 2.74 13.58
CA VAL A 120 6.18 3.22 14.45
C VAL A 120 6.99 2.03 14.95
N THR A 121 8.29 2.01 14.65
CA THR A 121 9.24 1.02 15.17
C THR A 121 9.60 1.35 16.61
N GLY A 122 10.05 0.36 17.39
CA GLY A 122 10.49 0.56 18.78
C GLY A 122 9.38 0.80 19.81
N GLY A 123 8.11 0.87 19.39
CA GLY A 123 6.93 0.83 20.27
C GLY A 123 6.30 -0.57 20.34
N GLY A 124 5.12 -0.65 20.95
CA GLY A 124 4.29 -1.86 21.04
C GLY A 124 3.79 -2.37 19.68
N LYS A 125 2.47 -2.48 19.50
CA LYS A 125 1.85 -3.09 18.30
C LYS A 125 2.46 -2.54 17.00
N ARG A 126 2.99 -3.43 16.16
CA ARG A 126 3.72 -3.08 14.91
C ARG A 126 2.83 -3.13 13.67
N GLU A 127 1.52 -2.99 13.86
CA GLU A 127 0.61 -3.09 12.73
C GLU A 127 0.47 -1.75 11.99
N PRO A 128 0.81 -1.68 10.68
CA PRO A 128 0.44 -0.55 9.83
C PRO A 128 -1.00 -0.03 9.97
N THR A 129 -1.09 1.23 10.35
CA THR A 129 -2.36 1.96 10.31
C THR A 129 -2.58 2.50 8.89
N PRO A 130 -3.69 2.18 8.21
CA PRO A 130 -4.02 2.78 6.92
C PRO A 130 -4.24 4.29 7.06
N LEU A 131 -3.89 5.03 6.02
CA LEU A 131 -4.05 6.49 5.93
C LEU A 131 -5.06 6.92 4.86
N ALA A 132 -5.63 5.97 4.14
CA ALA A 132 -6.70 6.19 3.17
C ALA A 132 -7.65 4.97 3.17
N ALA A 133 -8.95 5.24 3.11
CA ALA A 133 -10.01 4.25 2.93
C ALA A 133 -10.42 4.10 1.46
N LEU A 134 -11.20 3.06 1.14
CA LEU A 134 -11.74 2.89 -0.22
C LEU A 134 -12.56 4.12 -0.63
N GLY A 135 -12.23 4.70 -1.79
CA GLY A 135 -12.86 5.92 -2.31
C GLY A 135 -12.15 7.21 -1.92
N GLU A 136 -11.20 7.17 -0.99
CA GLU A 136 -10.37 8.32 -0.63
C GLU A 136 -9.11 8.42 -1.53
N PRO A 137 -8.58 9.64 -1.75
CA PRO A 137 -7.29 9.82 -2.40
C PRO A 137 -6.18 8.99 -1.72
N GLY A 138 -5.38 8.30 -2.53
CA GLY A 138 -4.33 7.40 -2.06
C GLY A 138 -4.76 5.94 -1.87
N PHE A 139 -6.06 5.61 -1.92
CA PHE A 139 -6.50 4.22 -2.04
C PHE A 139 -6.62 3.84 -3.52
N HIS A 140 -5.95 2.75 -3.91
CA HIS A 140 -5.83 2.32 -5.29
C HIS A 140 -6.34 0.89 -5.47
N VAL A 141 -7.49 0.73 -6.14
CA VAL A 141 -8.04 -0.60 -6.41
C VAL A 141 -7.23 -1.30 -7.50
N ALA A 142 -6.68 -2.45 -7.15
CA ALA A 142 -5.82 -3.25 -8.01
C ALA A 142 -6.56 -4.43 -8.64
N ALA A 143 -7.50 -5.02 -7.90
CA ALA A 143 -8.35 -6.09 -8.38
C ALA A 143 -9.74 -6.06 -7.75
N LEU A 144 -10.70 -6.59 -8.49
CA LEU A 144 -12.06 -6.84 -8.03
C LEU A 144 -12.40 -8.31 -8.25
N LEU A 145 -13.08 -8.91 -7.28
CA LEU A 145 -13.49 -10.31 -7.32
C LEU A 145 -14.98 -10.42 -6.96
N CYS A 146 -15.72 -11.25 -7.69
CA CYS A 146 -17.08 -11.63 -7.38
C CYS A 146 -17.14 -13.11 -7.02
N ASP A 147 -17.38 -13.42 -5.75
CA ASP A 147 -17.40 -14.81 -5.25
C ASP A 147 -18.63 -15.61 -5.77
N GLN A 148 -19.62 -14.94 -6.37
CA GLN A 148 -20.83 -15.58 -6.89
C GLN A 148 -20.69 -16.14 -8.31
N CYS A 149 -19.80 -15.57 -9.13
CA CYS A 149 -19.64 -15.99 -10.54
C CYS A 149 -18.20 -16.03 -11.02
N ASP A 150 -17.22 -15.94 -10.12
CA ASP A 150 -15.78 -15.91 -10.40
C ASP A 150 -15.33 -14.79 -11.37
N TRP A 151 -16.19 -13.79 -11.58
CA TRP A 151 -15.80 -12.62 -12.35
C TRP A 151 -14.68 -11.88 -11.62
N THR A 152 -13.63 -11.54 -12.38
CA THR A 152 -12.50 -10.78 -11.87
C THR A 152 -12.14 -9.64 -12.82
N ALA A 153 -11.61 -8.57 -12.25
CA ALA A 153 -10.96 -7.50 -13.00
C ALA A 153 -9.64 -7.16 -12.31
N VAL A 154 -8.62 -6.85 -13.10
CA VAL A 154 -7.28 -6.46 -12.62
C VAL A 154 -6.88 -5.18 -13.33
N ALA A 155 -6.27 -4.24 -12.59
CA ALA A 155 -5.82 -2.97 -13.16
C ALA A 155 -4.74 -3.20 -14.22
N ASP A 156 -4.82 -2.45 -15.32
CA ASP A 156 -3.77 -2.41 -16.33
C ASP A 156 -2.56 -1.60 -15.81
N GLY A 157 -1.37 -2.21 -15.81
CA GLY A 157 -0.14 -1.57 -15.33
C GLY A 157 -0.08 -1.43 -13.80
N CYS A 158 0.64 -0.42 -13.32
CA CYS A 158 0.80 -0.19 -11.88
C CYS A 158 -0.40 0.59 -11.29
N PRO A 159 -1.21 0.00 -10.38
CA PRO A 159 -2.42 0.63 -9.86
C PRO A 159 -2.14 1.86 -8.99
N LEU A 160 -0.95 1.97 -8.41
CA LEU A 160 -0.56 3.15 -7.62
C LEU A 160 -0.31 4.39 -8.46
N CYS A 161 0.32 4.23 -9.63
CA CYS A 161 0.88 5.38 -10.34
C CYS A 161 0.56 5.39 -11.84
N ALA A 162 -0.13 4.38 -12.36
CA ALA A 162 -0.36 4.13 -13.80
C ALA A 162 0.94 4.01 -14.61
N GLY A 163 2.00 3.48 -14.00
CA GLY A 163 3.26 3.20 -14.69
C GLY A 163 3.13 2.00 -15.65
N PRO A 164 3.82 2.02 -16.81
CA PRO A 164 3.72 0.97 -17.83
C PRO A 164 4.46 -0.33 -17.48
N GLY A 165 5.19 -0.38 -16.37
CA GLY A 165 5.96 -1.55 -15.99
C GLY A 165 5.05 -2.70 -15.55
N PRO A 166 5.42 -3.97 -15.83
CA PRO A 166 4.76 -5.08 -15.18
C PRO A 166 4.84 -4.88 -13.67
N LEU A 167 3.75 -5.19 -12.97
CA LEU A 167 3.76 -5.33 -11.53
C LEU A 167 4.83 -6.36 -11.19
N ARG A 168 6.00 -5.91 -10.70
CA ARG A 168 7.08 -6.84 -10.34
C ARG A 168 6.52 -7.85 -9.33
N PRO A 169 6.89 -9.13 -9.40
CA PRO A 169 6.68 -10.04 -8.28
C PRO A 169 7.28 -9.38 -7.04
N ARG A 170 6.50 -9.26 -5.96
CA ARG A 170 7.13 -9.06 -4.65
C ARG A 170 7.85 -10.39 -4.33
N PRO A 171 9.04 -10.35 -3.69
CA PRO A 171 9.62 -11.55 -3.09
C PRO A 171 8.58 -12.32 -2.27
#